data_AF-A0A3B0Q9R2-F1
#
_entry.id   AF-A0A3B0Q9R2-F1
#
_cell.length_a   1.000
_cell.length_b   1.000
_cell.length_c   1.000
_cell.angle_alpha   90.00
_cell.angle_beta   90.00
_cell.angle_gamma   90.00
#
_symmetry.space_group_name_H-M   'P 1'
#
loop_
_entity.id
_entity.type
_entity.pdbx_description
1 polymer ?
#
loop_
_entity_poly.entity_id
_entity_poly.type
_entity_poly.pdbx_seq_one_letter_code
_entity_poly.pdbx_strand_id
1 'polypeptide(L)'
;MGKGFAVEFSNADTKVLLKAPISGKLEVMFPTKHAYVFESKNGLKVFIHIGIDTVKMQGDGFTEKVNIGDEVKKGDGFVEVDLAKIRANNFSSDVIVTILPESNASNIDSLFVSEEVATMEEPVLKVIK
;
A
#
# COMPACT_ATOMS: atom_id res chain seq x y z
N MET A 1 12.08 -7.60 -7.59
CA MET A 1 10.66 -7.17 -7.52
C MET A 1 9.83 -8.45 -7.49
N GLY A 2 8.98 -8.63 -6.48
CA GLY A 2 8.19 -9.86 -6.29
C GLY A 2 6.85 -9.82 -7.03
N LYS A 3 5.95 -10.77 -6.74
CA LYS A 3 4.59 -10.79 -7.31
C LYS A 3 3.72 -9.74 -6.62
N GLY A 4 2.88 -9.05 -7.37
CA GLY A 4 2.03 -7.96 -6.87
C GLY A 4 0.97 -7.51 -7.86
N PHE A 5 0.26 -6.45 -7.52
CA PHE A 5 -0.76 -5.79 -8.33
C PHE A 5 -0.67 -4.26 -8.16
N ALA A 6 -1.34 -3.53 -9.03
CA ALA A 6 -1.50 -2.09 -8.92
C ALA A 6 -2.99 -1.76 -8.73
N VAL A 7 -3.25 -0.68 -7.99
CA VAL A 7 -4.58 -0.10 -7.80
C VAL A 7 -4.58 1.25 -8.50
N GLU A 8 -5.37 1.35 -9.57
CA GLU A 8 -5.59 2.59 -10.30
C GLU A 8 -6.76 3.36 -9.67
N PHE A 9 -6.61 4.68 -9.58
CA PHE A 9 -7.65 5.57 -9.04
C PHE A 9 -8.30 6.39 -10.15
N SER A 10 -9.62 6.50 -10.10
CA SER A 10 -10.35 7.31 -11.08
C SER A 10 -10.03 8.80 -10.92
N ASN A 11 -10.17 9.56 -12.01
CA ASN A 11 -9.90 11.00 -11.99
C ASN A 11 -10.83 11.80 -11.06
N ALA A 12 -11.97 11.21 -10.66
CA ALA A 12 -12.87 11.80 -9.67
C ALA A 12 -12.35 11.68 -8.22
N ASP A 13 -11.45 10.73 -7.95
CA ASP A 13 -10.88 10.52 -6.62
C ASP A 13 -9.86 11.62 -6.31
N THR A 14 -10.15 12.45 -5.33
CA THR A 14 -9.28 13.59 -4.96
C THR A 14 -8.39 13.27 -3.77
N LYS A 15 -8.89 12.50 -2.80
CA LYS A 15 -8.16 12.07 -1.61
C LYS A 15 -8.55 10.64 -1.24
N VAL A 16 -7.62 9.91 -0.65
CA VAL A 16 -7.88 8.53 -0.25
C VAL A 16 -7.11 8.12 1.00
N LEU A 17 -7.73 7.34 1.88
CA LEU A 17 -7.10 6.78 3.07
C LEU A 17 -6.67 5.33 2.80
N LEU A 18 -5.38 5.11 2.56
CA LEU A 18 -4.84 3.77 2.37
C LEU A 18 -4.89 2.98 3.68
N LYS A 19 -5.33 1.73 3.57
CA LYS A 19 -5.52 0.80 4.69
C LYS A 19 -4.48 -0.31 4.64
N ALA A 20 -4.04 -0.77 5.81
CA ALA A 20 -3.04 -1.81 5.93
C ALA A 20 -3.56 -3.11 5.28
N PRO A 21 -2.84 -3.69 4.30
CA PRO A 21 -3.31 -4.88 3.58
C PRO A 21 -3.23 -6.15 4.43
N ILE A 22 -2.38 -6.12 5.47
CA ILE A 22 -2.13 -7.23 6.39
C ILE A 22 -2.06 -6.71 7.83
N SER A 23 -2.37 -7.58 8.79
CA SER A 23 -2.06 -7.34 10.20
C SER A 23 -0.58 -7.64 10.46
N GLY A 24 0.12 -6.73 11.13
CA GLY A 24 1.56 -6.84 11.30
C GLY A 24 2.16 -5.56 11.87
N LYS A 25 3.46 -5.39 11.67
CA LYS A 25 4.24 -4.23 12.09
C LYS A 25 4.64 -3.42 10.87
N LEU A 26 4.61 -2.09 10.98
CA LEU A 26 5.25 -1.23 9.97
C LEU A 26 6.77 -1.31 10.16
N GLU A 27 7.44 -2.05 9.28
CA GLU A 27 8.88 -2.29 9.35
C GLU A 27 9.68 -1.13 8.77
N VAL A 28 9.24 -0.61 7.63
CA VAL A 28 9.93 0.47 6.91
C VAL A 28 8.92 1.52 6.48
N MET A 29 9.26 2.78 6.72
CA MET A 29 8.58 3.95 6.15
C MET A 29 9.63 4.85 5.52
N PHE A 30 9.44 5.22 4.25
CA PHE A 30 10.37 6.10 3.55
C PHE A 30 10.20 7.55 4.02
N PRO A 31 11.26 8.38 4.07
CA PRO A 31 11.19 9.76 4.57
C PRO A 31 10.17 10.64 3.84
N THR A 32 9.97 10.41 2.54
CA THR A 32 8.99 11.12 1.71
C THR A 32 7.61 10.47 1.69
N LYS A 33 7.37 9.46 2.55
CA LYS A 33 6.06 8.87 2.85
C LYS A 33 5.31 8.25 1.65
N HIS A 34 6.02 8.01 0.55
CA HIS A 34 5.49 7.40 -0.65
C HIS A 34 5.54 5.87 -0.63
N ALA A 35 6.27 5.26 0.31
CA ALA A 35 6.46 3.82 0.34
C ALA A 35 6.55 3.26 1.76
N TYR A 36 6.05 2.03 1.93
CA TYR A 36 5.85 1.36 3.22
C TYR A 36 6.13 -0.14 3.08
N VAL A 37 6.73 -0.75 4.10
CA VAL A 37 6.88 -2.21 4.21
C VAL A 37 6.21 -2.67 5.49
N PHE A 38 5.21 -3.54 5.36
CA PHE A 38 4.57 -4.21 6.48
C PHE A 38 5.09 -5.63 6.61
N GLU A 39 5.42 -6.04 7.83
CA GLU A 39 5.79 -7.42 8.14
C GLU A 39 4.71 -8.04 9.04
N SER A 40 4.13 -9.16 8.61
CA SER A 40 3.22 -9.95 9.45
C SER A 40 3.98 -10.86 10.41
N LYS A 41 3.33 -11.30 11.49
CA LYS A 41 3.91 -12.23 12.49
C LYS A 41 4.41 -13.55 11.89
N ASN A 42 3.90 -13.94 10.71
CA ASN A 42 4.33 -15.12 9.97
C ASN A 42 5.50 -14.85 9.00
N GLY A 43 6.14 -13.68 9.05
CA GLY A 43 7.26 -13.32 8.18
C GLY A 43 6.88 -12.95 6.74
N LEU A 44 5.60 -12.67 6.48
CA LEU A 44 5.13 -12.13 5.20
C LEU A 44 5.42 -10.62 5.13
N LYS A 45 6.19 -10.18 4.14
CA LYS A 45 6.50 -8.77 3.91
C LYS A 45 5.77 -8.23 2.70
N VAL A 46 4.94 -7.22 2.92
CA VAL A 46 4.18 -6.52 1.88
C VAL A 46 4.73 -5.12 1.72
N PHE A 47 5.18 -4.79 0.51
CA PHE A 47 5.63 -3.47 0.13
C PHE A 47 4.52 -2.73 -0.63
N ILE A 48 4.29 -1.49 -0.24
CA ILE A 48 3.32 -0.59 -0.85
C ILE A 48 4.10 0.64 -1.34
N HIS A 49 3.92 1.00 -2.61
CA HIS A 49 4.49 2.19 -3.23
C HIS A 49 3.36 3.02 -3.84
N ILE A 50 3.30 4.31 -3.49
CA ILE A 50 2.19 5.19 -3.83
C ILE A 50 2.62 6.13 -4.94
N GLY A 51 2.00 6.00 -6.09
CA GLY A 51 2.30 6.73 -7.31
C GLY A 51 3.61 6.31 -7.96
N ILE A 52 3.97 6.99 -9.06
CA ILE A 52 5.26 6.83 -9.74
C ILE A 52 5.99 8.17 -9.67
N ASP A 53 7.28 8.16 -9.32
CA ASP A 53 8.11 9.36 -9.14
C ASP A 53 7.68 10.33 -8.01
N THR A 54 6.71 9.94 -7.18
CA THR A 54 6.19 10.73 -6.04
C THR A 54 7.21 11.04 -4.95
N VAL A 55 8.36 10.35 -4.94
CA VAL A 55 9.52 10.73 -4.13
C VAL A 55 9.91 12.20 -4.33
N LYS A 56 9.71 12.75 -5.54
CA LYS A 56 9.98 14.15 -5.91
C LYS A 56 9.03 15.13 -5.23
N MET A 57 7.90 14.68 -4.68
CA MET A 57 6.97 15.52 -3.92
C MET A 57 7.46 15.80 -2.49
N GLN A 58 8.56 15.18 -2.05
CA GLN A 58 9.19 15.42 -0.74
C GLN A 58 8.22 15.27 0.45
N GLY A 59 7.21 14.40 0.33
CA GLY A 59 6.18 14.19 1.35
C GLY A 59 4.97 15.12 1.25
N ASP A 60 4.92 16.07 0.31
CA ASP A 60 3.71 16.84 0.06
C ASP A 60 2.60 15.95 -0.51
N GLY A 61 1.40 16.06 0.05
CA GLY A 61 0.26 15.22 -0.32
C GLY A 61 0.15 13.89 0.44
N PHE A 62 1.03 13.62 1.40
CA PHE A 62 0.98 12.43 2.25
C PHE A 62 0.84 12.80 3.73
N THR A 63 -0.20 12.30 4.39
CA THR A 63 -0.42 12.46 5.84
C THR A 63 -0.37 11.10 6.51
N GLU A 64 0.71 10.80 7.24
CA GLU A 64 0.81 9.52 7.96
C GLU A 64 -0.12 9.49 9.18
N LYS A 65 -0.61 8.29 9.51
CA LYS A 65 -1.41 8.01 10.70
C LYS A 65 -0.74 7.00 11.64
N VAL A 66 0.42 6.47 11.25
CA VAL A 66 1.21 5.46 11.97
C VAL A 66 2.69 5.79 11.89
N ASN A 67 3.48 5.23 12.80
CA ASN A 67 4.93 5.38 12.85
C ASN A 67 5.65 4.05 12.57
N ILE A 68 6.92 4.15 12.17
CA ILE A 68 7.79 2.96 12.07
C ILE A 68 7.78 2.26 13.43
N GLY A 69 7.50 0.97 13.41
CA GLY A 69 7.45 0.15 14.60
C GLY A 69 6.05 -0.13 15.14
N ASP A 70 5.03 0.61 14.70
CA ASP A 70 3.65 0.43 15.16
C ASP A 70 3.08 -0.90 14.67
N GLU A 71 2.30 -1.56 15.53
CA GLU A 71 1.45 -2.70 15.15
C GLU A 71 0.14 -2.18 14.55
N VAL A 72 -0.19 -2.67 13.36
CA VAL A 72 -1.44 -2.37 12.63
C VAL A 72 -2.24 -3.64 12.40
N LYS A 73 -3.56 -3.51 12.33
CA LYS A 73 -4.45 -4.58 11.88
C LYS A 73 -4.81 -4.37 10.42
N LYS A 74 -5.08 -5.47 9.71
CA LYS A 74 -5.63 -5.41 8.35
C LYS A 74 -6.87 -4.51 8.35
N GLY A 75 -6.88 -3.51 7.46
CA GLY A 75 -7.95 -2.52 7.35
C GLY A 75 -7.69 -1.20 8.10
N ASP A 76 -6.68 -1.13 8.97
CA ASP A 76 -6.34 0.10 9.69
C ASP A 76 -5.76 1.13 8.72
N GLY A 77 -6.25 2.37 8.77
CA GLY A 77 -5.75 3.46 7.93
C GLY A 77 -4.33 3.87 8.36
N PHE A 78 -3.37 3.84 7.44
CA PHE A 78 -1.96 4.14 7.75
C PHE A 78 -1.44 5.43 7.10
N VAL A 79 -2.00 5.82 5.95
CA VAL A 79 -1.64 7.09 5.28
C VAL A 79 -2.83 7.62 4.49
N GLU A 80 -3.05 8.92 4.59
CA GLU A 80 -3.97 9.66 3.72
C GLU A 80 -3.20 10.32 2.59
N VAL A 81 -3.66 10.13 1.36
CA VAL A 81 -3.00 10.55 0.13
C VAL A 81 -3.89 11.53 -0.62
N ASP A 82 -3.32 12.67 -0.99
CA ASP A 82 -3.96 13.67 -1.84
C ASP A 82 -3.66 13.38 -3.32
N LEU A 83 -4.53 12.59 -3.93
CA LEU A 83 -4.39 12.14 -5.32
C LEU A 83 -4.49 13.33 -6.29
N ALA A 84 -5.26 14.36 -5.95
CA ALA A 84 -5.35 15.57 -6.75
C ALA A 84 -4.00 16.31 -6.80
N LYS A 85 -3.30 16.42 -5.67
CA LYS A 85 -1.93 16.98 -5.63
C LYS A 85 -0.93 16.15 -6.42
N ILE A 86 -0.99 14.82 -6.35
CA ILE A 86 -0.10 13.94 -7.13
C ILE A 86 -0.29 14.20 -8.62
N ARG A 87 -1.54 14.21 -9.10
CA ARG A 87 -1.86 14.46 -10.51
C ARG A 87 -1.53 15.88 -10.95
N ALA A 88 -1.72 16.88 -10.09
CA ALA A 88 -1.33 18.26 -10.37
C ALA A 88 0.19 18.43 -10.62
N ASN A 89 1.01 17.54 -10.05
CA ASN A 89 2.44 17.48 -10.31
C ASN A 89 2.83 16.59 -11.51
N ASN A 90 1.84 16.13 -12.30
CA ASN A 90 2.01 15.22 -13.45
C ASN A 90 2.63 13.86 -13.07
N PHE A 91 2.41 13.40 -11.85
CA PHE A 91 2.78 12.05 -11.42
C PHE A 91 1.59 11.10 -11.50
N SER A 92 1.85 9.81 -11.72
CA SER A 92 0.80 8.79 -11.59
C SER A 92 0.44 8.64 -10.11
N SER A 93 -0.86 8.49 -9.83
CA SER A 93 -1.43 8.26 -8.50
C SER A 93 -1.62 6.78 -8.17
N ASP A 94 -1.21 5.86 -9.04
CA ASP A 94 -1.44 4.43 -8.89
C ASP A 94 -0.67 3.85 -7.71
N VAL A 95 -1.30 2.98 -6.94
CA VAL A 95 -0.69 2.35 -5.77
C VAL A 95 -0.26 0.94 -6.13
N ILE A 96 1.03 0.66 -6.04
CA ILE A 96 1.62 -0.64 -6.30
C ILE A 96 1.75 -1.39 -4.98
N VAL A 97 1.22 -2.61 -4.94
CA VAL A 97 1.34 -3.52 -3.80
C VAL A 97 2.07 -4.77 -4.26
N THR A 98 3.18 -5.11 -3.61
CA THR A 98 3.98 -6.29 -3.95
C THR A 98 4.39 -7.06 -2.72
N ILE A 99 4.55 -8.36 -2.86
CA ILE A 99 5.11 -9.22 -1.82
C ILE A 99 6.61 -9.29 -2.03
N LEU A 100 7.38 -8.98 -0.99
CA LEU A 100 8.84 -9.00 -1.08
C LEU A 100 9.34 -10.46 -1.07
N PRO A 101 10.34 -10.82 -1.92
CA PRO A 101 10.85 -12.19 -2.04
C PRO A 101 11.56 -12.70 -0.77
N GLU A 102 12.01 -11.78 0.09
CA GLU A 102 12.55 -12.03 1.43
C GLU A 102 11.48 -12.47 2.46
N SER A 103 10.21 -12.54 2.06
CA SER A 103 9.14 -13.11 2.88
C SER A 103 9.45 -14.56 3.20
N ASN A 104 9.58 -14.89 4.49
CA ASN A 104 9.81 -16.26 4.99
C ASN A 104 8.52 -17.08 5.10
N ALA A 105 7.41 -16.59 4.54
CA ALA A 105 6.14 -17.29 4.55
C ALA A 105 6.22 -18.53 3.64
N SER A 106 6.21 -19.73 4.23
CA SER A 106 6.36 -21.01 3.51
C SER A 106 5.22 -21.35 2.53
N ASN A 107 4.21 -20.48 2.36
CA ASN A 107 3.08 -20.65 1.44
C ASN A 107 2.58 -19.29 0.94
N ILE A 108 3.26 -18.70 -0.06
CA ILE A 108 2.79 -17.50 -0.76
C ILE A 108 1.91 -17.89 -1.97
N ASP A 109 1.09 -18.93 -1.81
CA ASP A 109 0.30 -19.52 -2.91
C ASP A 109 -1.09 -18.86 -3.07
N SER A 110 -1.54 -18.06 -2.09
CA SER A 110 -2.95 -17.64 -2.01
C SER A 110 -3.19 -16.13 -1.85
N LEU A 111 -2.19 -15.29 -2.11
CA LEU A 111 -2.39 -13.83 -2.20
C LEU A 111 -2.62 -13.40 -3.65
N PHE A 112 -3.73 -13.86 -4.24
CA PHE A 112 -4.19 -13.32 -5.52
C PHE A 112 -5.30 -12.32 -5.25
N VAL A 113 -5.04 -11.07 -5.66
CA VAL A 113 -6.09 -10.07 -5.86
C VAL A 113 -6.82 -10.46 -7.13
N SER A 114 -8.12 -10.73 -7.00
CA SER A 114 -9.02 -10.94 -8.13
C SER A 114 -8.96 -9.74 -9.07
N GLU A 115 -9.01 -9.99 -10.38
CA GLU A 115 -9.05 -9.03 -11.51
C GLU A 115 -10.25 -8.04 -11.50
N GLU A 116 -10.77 -7.70 -10.33
CA GLU A 116 -11.86 -6.75 -10.17
C GLU A 116 -11.33 -5.53 -9.42
N VAL A 117 -11.56 -4.35 -10.01
CA VAL A 117 -11.18 -3.04 -9.48
C VAL A 117 -11.43 -3.00 -7.98
N ALA A 118 -10.34 -2.93 -7.22
CA ALA A 118 -10.39 -2.88 -5.77
C ALA A 118 -10.86 -1.50 -5.31
N THR A 119 -12.17 -1.33 -5.14
CA THR A 119 -12.71 -0.21 -4.38
C THR A 119 -12.18 -0.30 -2.95
N MET A 120 -11.60 0.79 -2.44
CA MET A 120 -11.03 0.83 -1.08
C MET A 120 -12.07 0.73 0.07
N GLU A 121 -13.33 0.54 -0.29
CA GLU A 121 -14.43 0.20 0.60
C GLU A 121 -14.61 -1.31 0.78
N GLU A 122 -14.12 -2.14 -0.14
CA GLU A 122 -14.21 -3.60 -0.04
C GLU A 122 -12.83 -4.27 0.11
N PRO A 123 -12.73 -5.30 0.97
CA PRO A 123 -11.47 -5.97 1.23
C PRO A 123 -11.06 -6.80 0.01
N VAL A 124 -10.15 -6.29 -0.80
CA VAL A 124 -9.54 -7.07 -1.88
C VAL A 124 -8.44 -7.96 -1.32
N LEU A 125 -8.89 -8.98 -0.61
CA LEU A 125 -8.14 -10.15 -0.17
C LEU A 125 -9.18 -11.21 0.19
N LYS A 126 -9.66 -11.92 -0.83
CA LYS A 126 -10.51 -13.10 -0.66
C LYS A 126 -9.60 -14.32 -0.62
N VAL A 127 -9.39 -14.86 0.59
CA VAL A 127 -8.76 -16.16 0.79
C VAL A 127 -9.81 -17.21 0.41
N ILE A 128 -9.60 -17.90 -0.71
CA ILE A 128 -10.41 -19.05 -1.10
C ILE A 128 -9.52 -20.29 -0.94
N LYS A 129 -10.05 -21.28 -0.22
CA LYS A 129 -9.42 -22.58 0.06
C LYS A 129 -9.49 -23.48 -1.17
#